data_AF-A0A2E8FIH4-F1
#
_entry.id   AF-A0A2E8FIH4-F1
#
_cell.length_a   1.000
_cell.length_b   1.000
_cell.length_c   1.000
_cell.angle_alpha   90.00
_cell.angle_beta   90.00
_cell.angle_gamma   90.00
#
_symmetry.space_group_name_H-M   'P 1'
#
loop_
_entity.id
_entity.type
_entity.pdbx_description
1 polymer ?
#
loop_
_entity_poly.entity_id
_entity_poly.type
_entity_poly.pdbx_seq_one_letter_code
_entity_poly.pdbx_strand_id
1 'polypeptide(L)'
;MRKPAFLRCLTTCACFLFLLVAAADIPAAVKLEVKPDRKTALYEVGETATFTVLVTDNGQPVSRGSLSYVVNNFLDTLVPRTKVDLSEKGTTIQLGSKKAQFFSCVVTFSPSEGKPVRAASTVGFSVNKITPGLSVPDDFDEFWTTQKKRLARKKMKATLTPVDSPDPQVESFDLQVTCLENAPVSGYFSRPHKPGEKNHPAILWVHGAGVRSSSLGNSVSGAREGMLSLDINAHGLPNGKPKDFYTAQSRGPLANYRFAGRESRETIYFRGMYLRIVRAIDFLTSQPHWDGKNVIVMGHSQGGGQALVAGGIDQRVTAIAAGVPALCDHGGRESRQINGWPKIVPYDRNGRADTKVLQASRYIDAVNFASRCKAKAIMSVGFADTVCPPSSCYAAFNLLRGQKSIINEPAMGHAAPAHIKKAFLEFAKRSLK
;
A
#
# COMPACT_ATOMS: atom_id res chain seq x y z
N MET A 1 -17.34 74.93 42.80
CA MET A 1 -17.16 76.16 41.99
C MET A 1 -16.79 75.76 40.57
N ARG A 2 -17.65 76.18 39.62
CA ARG A 2 -17.48 76.46 38.17
C ARG A 2 -16.64 75.54 37.25
N LYS A 3 -17.32 75.10 36.18
CA LYS A 3 -16.85 74.62 34.85
C LYS A 3 -15.98 75.67 34.11
N PRO A 4 -15.29 75.30 33.01
CA PRO A 4 -15.84 75.42 31.63
C PRO A 4 -15.57 74.17 30.74
N ALA A 5 -16.53 73.70 29.91
CA ALA A 5 -16.87 74.04 28.51
C ALA A 5 -15.98 73.30 27.45
N PHE A 6 -16.47 72.21 26.84
CA PHE A 6 -17.19 72.12 25.54
C PHE A 6 -16.32 72.33 24.28
N LEU A 7 -16.06 71.25 23.55
CA LEU A 7 -16.03 71.28 22.08
C LEU A 7 -16.65 69.99 21.53
N ARG A 8 -17.72 70.14 20.75
CA ARG A 8 -18.43 69.10 20.02
C ARG A 8 -17.61 68.70 18.79
N CYS A 9 -17.53 67.41 18.48
CA CYS A 9 -17.32 66.96 17.11
C CYS A 9 -18.35 65.89 16.76
N LEU A 10 -18.96 66.08 15.60
CA LEU A 10 -20.09 65.34 15.05
C LEU A 10 -19.63 64.03 14.36
N THR A 11 -20.55 63.07 14.37
CA THR A 11 -20.85 62.08 13.30
C THR A 11 -19.76 61.10 12.85
N THR A 12 -20.02 59.80 12.98
CA THR A 12 -20.53 58.99 11.85
C THR A 12 -20.97 57.61 12.34
N CYS A 13 -22.24 57.28 12.08
CA CYS A 13 -22.84 55.98 12.31
C CYS A 13 -22.52 55.10 11.10
N ALA A 14 -21.63 54.11 11.26
CA ALA A 14 -21.30 53.18 10.19
C ALA A 14 -22.32 52.02 10.19
N CYS A 15 -23.28 52.08 9.26
CA CYS A 15 -24.12 50.95 8.90
C CYS A 15 -23.24 49.82 8.33
N PHE A 16 -23.23 48.66 8.99
CA PHE A 16 -22.69 47.43 8.42
C PHE A 16 -23.64 46.90 7.34
N LEU A 17 -23.30 47.19 6.08
CA LEU A 17 -23.91 46.56 4.91
C LEU A 17 -23.35 45.13 4.80
N PHE A 18 -24.19 44.12 5.01
CA PHE A 18 -23.86 42.73 4.68
C PHE A 18 -23.79 42.60 3.15
N LEU A 19 -22.57 42.66 2.60
CA LEU A 19 -22.29 42.25 1.23
C LEU A 19 -22.35 40.71 1.18
N LEU A 20 -23.44 40.20 0.60
CA LEU A 20 -23.49 38.85 0.04
C LEU A 20 -22.41 38.75 -1.05
N VAL A 21 -21.27 38.14 -0.71
CA VAL A 21 -20.31 37.69 -1.71
C VAL A 21 -20.94 36.48 -2.39
N ALA A 22 -21.53 36.72 -3.57
CA ALA A 22 -21.83 35.65 -4.49
C ALA A 22 -20.54 34.86 -4.74
N ALA A 23 -20.56 33.56 -4.49
CA ALA A 23 -19.47 32.68 -4.88
C ALA A 23 -19.31 32.82 -6.39
N ALA A 24 -18.21 33.44 -6.81
CA ALA A 24 -17.83 33.44 -8.21
C ALA A 24 -17.55 31.98 -8.59
N ASP A 25 -18.41 31.43 -9.47
CA ASP A 25 -18.14 30.17 -10.13
C ASP A 25 -16.76 30.24 -10.77
N ILE A 26 -15.85 29.39 -10.30
CA ILE A 26 -14.57 29.16 -10.96
C ILE A 26 -14.90 28.69 -12.39
N PRO A 27 -14.33 29.26 -13.45
CA PRO A 27 -14.66 28.84 -14.82
C PRO A 27 -14.36 27.34 -14.97
N ALA A 28 -15.37 26.59 -15.40
CA ALA A 28 -15.35 25.14 -15.44
C ALA A 28 -14.45 24.65 -16.60
N ALA A 29 -13.25 24.19 -16.25
CA ALA A 29 -12.24 23.71 -17.17
C ALA A 29 -12.69 22.47 -17.98
N VAL A 30 -12.09 22.29 -19.17
CA VAL A 30 -12.24 21.09 -20.01
C VAL A 30 -12.02 19.81 -19.18
N LYS A 31 -13.02 18.93 -19.18
CA LYS A 31 -13.02 17.65 -18.48
C LYS A 31 -13.05 16.51 -19.48
N LEU A 32 -12.15 15.54 -19.30
CA LEU A 32 -12.12 14.29 -20.06
C LEU A 32 -12.45 13.13 -19.13
N GLU A 33 -13.49 12.39 -19.46
CA GLU A 33 -13.90 11.18 -18.74
C GLU A 33 -13.68 9.94 -19.62
N VAL A 34 -13.12 8.88 -19.03
CA VAL A 34 -12.93 7.58 -19.66
C VAL A 34 -13.47 6.54 -18.68
N LYS A 35 -14.54 5.83 -19.06
CA LYS A 35 -15.21 4.86 -18.18
C LYS A 35 -15.42 3.53 -18.90
N PRO A 36 -15.09 2.40 -18.27
CA PRO A 36 -15.44 1.09 -18.81
C PRO A 36 -16.96 0.86 -18.64
N ASP A 37 -17.53 0.03 -19.49
CA ASP A 37 -18.94 -0.35 -19.47
C ASP A 37 -19.35 -1.14 -18.22
N ARG A 38 -18.39 -1.77 -17.52
CA ARG A 38 -18.61 -2.48 -16.26
C ARG A 38 -18.04 -1.70 -15.08
N LYS A 39 -18.86 -1.50 -14.04
CA LYS A 39 -18.43 -0.89 -12.76
C LYS A 39 -17.28 -1.66 -12.11
N THR A 40 -17.22 -2.98 -12.27
CA THR A 40 -16.13 -3.81 -11.75
C THR A 40 -14.82 -3.65 -12.51
N ALA A 41 -14.86 -3.15 -13.75
CA ALA A 41 -13.73 -3.11 -14.68
C ALA A 41 -13.03 -4.47 -14.88
N LEU A 42 -13.77 -5.56 -14.71
CA LEU A 42 -13.27 -6.93 -14.85
C LEU A 42 -14.02 -7.67 -15.97
N TYR A 43 -13.24 -8.41 -16.74
CA TYR A 43 -13.66 -9.16 -17.92
C TYR A 43 -12.95 -10.52 -17.94
N GLU A 44 -13.47 -11.45 -18.73
CA GLU A 44 -12.79 -12.70 -19.08
C GLU A 44 -12.03 -12.56 -20.40
N VAL A 45 -10.94 -13.31 -20.56
CA VAL A 45 -10.22 -13.42 -21.83
C VAL A 45 -11.19 -13.89 -22.92
N GLY A 46 -11.18 -13.20 -24.06
CA GLY A 46 -12.15 -13.40 -25.15
C GLY A 46 -13.33 -12.43 -25.13
N GLU A 47 -13.61 -11.76 -24.00
CA GLU A 47 -14.57 -10.66 -23.96
C GLU A 47 -13.99 -9.35 -24.52
N THR A 48 -14.88 -8.39 -24.79
CA THR A 48 -14.53 -7.03 -25.20
C THR A 48 -14.93 -6.04 -24.11
N ALA A 49 -13.97 -5.26 -23.61
CA ALA A 49 -14.23 -4.10 -22.77
C ALA A 49 -14.56 -2.88 -23.65
N THR A 50 -15.63 -2.17 -23.34
CA THR A 50 -16.01 -0.94 -24.04
C THR A 50 -15.80 0.25 -23.13
N PHE A 51 -14.95 1.18 -23.57
CA PHE A 51 -14.71 2.44 -22.86
C PHE A 51 -15.54 3.55 -23.50
N THR A 52 -16.38 4.19 -22.71
CA THR A 52 -17.04 5.44 -23.10
C THR A 52 -16.12 6.60 -22.77
N VAL A 53 -15.84 7.42 -23.78
CA VAL A 53 -15.07 8.64 -23.67
C VAL A 53 -16.00 9.84 -23.85
N LEU A 54 -16.02 10.73 -22.87
CA LEU A 54 -16.78 11.96 -22.91
C LEU A 54 -15.86 13.15 -22.65
N VAL A 55 -15.98 14.17 -23.49
CA VAL A 55 -15.26 15.44 -23.34
C VAL A 55 -16.29 16.52 -23.12
N THR A 56 -16.16 17.25 -22.01
CA THR A 56 -16.99 18.43 -21.73
C THR A 56 -16.13 19.66 -21.48
N ASP A 57 -16.63 20.82 -21.88
CA ASP A 57 -16.07 22.13 -21.57
C ASP A 57 -17.19 22.96 -20.93
N ASN A 58 -16.96 23.45 -19.71
CA ASN A 58 -18.00 24.09 -18.89
C ASN A 58 -19.31 23.25 -18.79
N GLY A 59 -19.18 21.92 -18.74
CA GLY A 59 -20.31 20.99 -18.68
C GLY A 59 -21.02 20.73 -20.02
N GLN A 60 -20.67 21.43 -21.09
CA GLN A 60 -21.21 21.22 -22.43
C GLN A 60 -20.35 20.24 -23.24
N PRO A 61 -20.93 19.35 -24.06
CA PRO A 61 -20.16 18.47 -24.92
C PRO A 61 -19.26 19.23 -25.90
N VAL A 62 -18.08 18.68 -26.18
CA VAL A 62 -17.13 19.27 -27.12
C VAL A 62 -17.16 18.54 -28.48
N SER A 63 -17.28 19.29 -29.57
CA SER A 63 -17.25 18.77 -30.96
C SER A 63 -16.02 19.16 -31.77
N ARG A 64 -15.12 20.00 -31.23
CA ARG A 64 -13.88 20.44 -31.90
C ARG A 64 -12.63 20.01 -31.15
N GLY A 65 -11.55 19.74 -31.88
CA GLY A 65 -10.28 19.27 -31.35
C GLY A 65 -9.93 17.87 -31.86
N SER A 66 -8.94 17.23 -31.25
CA SER A 66 -8.54 15.87 -31.62
C SER A 66 -8.49 14.95 -30.41
N LEU A 67 -8.95 13.72 -30.60
CA LEU A 67 -8.95 12.68 -29.59
C LEU A 67 -8.04 11.53 -30.04
N SER A 68 -7.20 11.05 -29.13
CA SER A 68 -6.36 9.88 -29.37
C SER A 68 -6.22 9.05 -28.11
N TYR A 69 -5.94 7.76 -28.27
CA TYR A 69 -5.70 6.87 -27.15
C TYR A 69 -4.45 6.03 -27.33
N VAL A 70 -3.89 5.57 -26.22
CA VAL A 70 -2.83 4.57 -26.13
C VAL A 70 -3.29 3.51 -25.14
N VAL A 71 -3.02 2.24 -25.46
CA VAL A 71 -3.26 1.13 -24.51
C VAL A 71 -1.92 0.57 -24.10
N ASN A 72 -1.69 0.47 -22.79
CA ASN A 72 -0.48 -0.12 -22.23
C ASN A 72 -0.81 -1.07 -21.08
N ASN A 73 0.10 -1.96 -20.75
CA ASN A 73 0.00 -2.83 -19.57
C ASN A 73 0.96 -2.37 -18.46
N PHE A 74 1.17 -1.05 -18.32
CA PHE A 74 2.12 -0.41 -17.40
C PHE A 74 3.61 -0.71 -17.69
N LEU A 75 3.91 -1.52 -18.70
CA LEU A 75 5.27 -1.82 -19.16
C LEU A 75 5.38 -1.58 -20.66
N ASP A 76 4.62 -2.33 -21.43
CA ASP A 76 4.57 -2.31 -22.88
C ASP A 76 3.42 -1.47 -23.40
N THR A 77 3.64 -0.81 -24.53
CA THR A 77 2.56 -0.26 -25.35
C THR A 77 1.94 -1.40 -26.16
N LEU A 78 0.65 -1.68 -25.94
CA LEU A 78 -0.11 -2.73 -26.61
C LEU A 78 -0.83 -2.21 -27.87
N VAL A 79 -1.36 -0.98 -27.77
CA VAL A 79 -1.91 -0.25 -28.91
C VAL A 79 -1.18 1.09 -28.96
N PRO A 80 -0.49 1.41 -30.07
CA PRO A 80 0.18 2.69 -30.24
C PRO A 80 -0.84 3.83 -30.24
N ARG A 81 -0.35 5.07 -30.31
CA ARG A 81 -1.27 6.22 -30.39
C ARG A 81 -2.18 6.09 -31.61
N THR A 82 -3.47 5.96 -31.34
CA THR A 82 -4.51 5.81 -32.36
C THR A 82 -5.48 6.98 -32.24
N LYS A 83 -5.83 7.62 -33.37
CA LYS A 83 -6.87 8.66 -33.41
C LYS A 83 -8.24 8.02 -33.30
N VAL A 84 -9.18 8.70 -32.66
CA VAL A 84 -10.59 8.30 -32.62
C VAL A 84 -11.45 9.53 -32.85
N ASP A 85 -12.60 9.34 -33.48
CA ASP A 85 -13.49 10.45 -33.77
C ASP A 85 -14.13 10.98 -32.49
N LEU A 86 -14.12 12.31 -32.36
CA LEU A 86 -14.80 13.03 -31.31
C LEU A 86 -16.29 13.12 -31.65
N SER A 87 -17.14 12.93 -30.65
CA SER A 87 -18.60 12.98 -30.79
C SER A 87 -19.20 13.64 -29.57
N GLU A 88 -20.17 14.53 -29.77
CA GLU A 88 -20.91 15.20 -28.69
C GLU A 88 -21.68 14.21 -27.81
N LYS A 89 -22.08 13.06 -28.37
CA LYS A 89 -22.74 11.98 -27.63
C LYS A 89 -21.75 11.07 -26.88
N GLY A 90 -20.45 11.39 -26.95
CA GLY A 90 -19.36 10.51 -26.55
C GLY A 90 -18.95 9.56 -27.67
N THR A 91 -17.74 9.02 -27.53
CA THR A 91 -17.16 8.03 -28.44
C THR A 91 -16.78 6.77 -27.67
N THR A 92 -16.71 5.63 -28.36
CA THR A 92 -16.40 4.35 -27.73
C THR A 92 -15.08 3.79 -28.22
N ILE A 93 -14.32 3.19 -27.30
CA ILE A 93 -13.09 2.45 -27.61
C ILE A 93 -13.31 1.02 -27.14
N GLN A 94 -13.17 0.05 -28.04
CA GLN A 94 -13.35 -1.37 -27.74
C GLN A 94 -11.99 -2.07 -27.66
N LEU A 95 -11.74 -2.79 -26.58
CA LEU A 95 -10.48 -3.50 -26.33
C LEU A 95 -10.74 -4.91 -25.82
N GLY A 96 -10.12 -5.91 -26.43
CA GLY A 96 -10.11 -7.29 -25.96
C GLY A 96 -8.71 -7.73 -25.50
N SER A 97 -8.65 -8.80 -24.71
CA SER A 97 -7.39 -9.47 -24.37
C SER A 97 -7.34 -10.90 -24.88
N LYS A 98 -6.15 -11.33 -25.33
CA LYS A 98 -5.83 -12.74 -25.62
C LYS A 98 -5.19 -13.48 -24.43
N LYS A 99 -4.89 -12.80 -23.33
CA LYS A 99 -4.25 -13.37 -22.13
C LYS A 99 -4.73 -12.71 -20.84
N ALA A 100 -4.50 -13.35 -19.70
CA ALA A 100 -4.77 -12.75 -18.41
C ALA A 100 -3.80 -11.57 -18.16
N GLN A 101 -4.33 -10.37 -17.94
CA GLN A 101 -3.54 -9.16 -17.70
C GLN A 101 -4.43 -7.97 -17.32
N PHE A 102 -3.79 -6.87 -16.91
CA PHE A 102 -4.41 -5.54 -16.86
C PHE A 102 -3.90 -4.70 -18.01
N PHE A 103 -4.74 -3.79 -18.51
CA PHE A 103 -4.27 -2.69 -19.34
C PHE A 103 -5.02 -1.39 -19.08
N SER A 104 -4.29 -0.30 -19.22
CA SER A 104 -4.73 1.07 -19.04
C SER A 104 -4.96 1.71 -20.41
N CYS A 105 -6.20 2.11 -20.67
CA CYS A 105 -6.58 2.93 -21.81
C CYS A 105 -6.38 4.39 -21.42
N VAL A 106 -5.33 5.02 -21.96
CA VAL A 106 -4.98 6.42 -21.72
C VAL A 106 -5.46 7.24 -22.90
N VAL A 107 -6.44 8.11 -22.69
CA VAL A 107 -7.00 8.97 -23.71
C VAL A 107 -6.43 10.38 -23.54
N THR A 108 -6.06 11.01 -24.65
CA THR A 108 -5.61 12.40 -24.72
C THR A 108 -6.58 13.16 -25.63
N PHE A 109 -7.24 14.17 -25.07
CA PHE A 109 -7.97 15.17 -25.84
C PHE A 109 -7.09 16.41 -26.00
N SER A 110 -6.93 16.88 -27.24
CA SER A 110 -6.24 18.13 -27.56
C SER A 110 -7.26 19.12 -28.11
N PRO A 111 -7.64 20.16 -27.34
CA PRO A 111 -8.55 21.20 -27.83
C PRO A 111 -7.91 22.00 -28.96
N SER A 112 -8.73 22.75 -29.72
CA SER A 112 -8.23 23.67 -30.75
C SER A 112 -7.37 24.79 -30.15
N GLU A 113 -7.68 25.22 -28.93
CA GLU A 113 -6.92 26.18 -28.15
C GLU A 113 -6.71 25.66 -26.73
N GLY A 114 -5.54 25.88 -26.15
CA GLY A 114 -5.18 25.44 -24.80
C GLY A 114 -4.36 24.15 -24.75
N LYS A 115 -4.20 23.61 -23.53
CA LYS A 115 -3.33 22.44 -23.27
C LYS A 115 -4.11 21.13 -23.43
N PRO A 116 -3.48 20.06 -23.94
CA PRO A 116 -4.09 18.74 -23.94
C PRO A 116 -4.42 18.25 -22.53
N VAL A 117 -5.58 17.60 -22.39
CA VAL A 117 -6.00 16.93 -21.16
C VAL A 117 -5.94 15.41 -21.35
N ARG A 118 -5.65 14.69 -20.27
CA ARG A 118 -5.52 13.23 -20.27
C ARG A 118 -6.36 12.62 -19.17
N ALA A 119 -6.95 11.48 -19.48
CA ALA A 119 -7.60 10.62 -18.51
C ALA A 119 -7.27 9.17 -18.86
N ALA A 120 -7.31 8.31 -17.86
CA ALA A 120 -7.02 6.90 -18.03
C ALA A 120 -8.06 6.06 -17.30
N SER A 121 -8.35 4.90 -17.85
CA SER A 121 -9.11 3.87 -17.17
C SER A 121 -8.46 2.51 -17.37
N THR A 122 -8.36 1.74 -16.30
CA THR A 122 -7.74 0.42 -16.30
C THR A 122 -8.78 -0.66 -16.13
N VAL A 123 -8.67 -1.71 -16.94
CA VAL A 123 -9.49 -2.92 -16.86
C VAL A 123 -8.61 -4.15 -16.71
N GLY A 124 -9.17 -5.21 -16.12
CA GLY A 124 -8.50 -6.50 -15.95
C GLY A 124 -9.22 -7.62 -16.71
N PHE A 125 -8.45 -8.51 -17.34
CA PHE A 125 -8.94 -9.68 -18.06
C PHE A 125 -8.47 -10.97 -17.38
N SER A 126 -9.42 -11.86 -17.03
CA SER A 126 -9.21 -13.12 -16.29
C SER A 126 -8.17 -13.00 -15.18
N VAL A 127 -8.27 -11.95 -14.35
CA VAL A 127 -7.23 -11.52 -13.40
C VAL A 127 -6.85 -12.59 -12.38
N ASN A 128 -7.76 -13.53 -12.10
CA ASN A 128 -7.52 -14.68 -11.23
C ASN A 128 -6.57 -15.73 -11.84
N LYS A 129 -6.20 -15.59 -13.12
CA LYS A 129 -5.25 -16.44 -13.85
C LYS A 129 -3.87 -15.77 -14.02
N ILE A 130 -3.67 -14.58 -13.45
CA ILE A 130 -2.36 -13.91 -13.46
C ILE A 130 -1.40 -14.68 -12.57
N THR A 131 -0.24 -15.04 -13.10
CA THR A 131 0.85 -15.73 -12.39
C THR A 131 2.07 -14.82 -12.26
N PRO A 132 2.96 -15.06 -11.27
CA PRO A 132 4.24 -14.35 -11.20
C PRO A 132 5.10 -14.58 -12.44
N GLY A 133 6.01 -13.65 -12.71
CA GLY A 133 6.89 -13.72 -13.87
C GLY A 133 8.03 -14.73 -13.76
N LEU A 134 8.38 -15.16 -12.54
CA LEU A 134 9.38 -16.19 -12.30
C LEU A 134 8.89 -17.22 -11.29
N SER A 135 9.34 -18.46 -11.45
CA SER A 135 9.13 -19.51 -10.46
C SER A 135 9.89 -19.22 -9.17
N VAL A 136 9.40 -19.81 -8.06
CA VAL A 136 10.10 -19.81 -6.78
C VAL A 136 11.49 -20.48 -6.93
N PRO A 137 12.55 -19.98 -6.27
CA PRO A 137 13.83 -20.70 -6.21
C PRO A 137 13.69 -22.06 -5.52
N ASP A 138 14.42 -23.07 -5.99
CA ASP A 138 14.33 -24.44 -5.48
C ASP A 138 14.71 -24.54 -3.98
N ASP A 139 15.72 -23.79 -3.55
CA ASP A 139 16.20 -23.75 -2.16
C ASP A 139 15.58 -22.62 -1.32
N PHE A 140 14.46 -22.02 -1.77
CA PHE A 140 13.81 -20.89 -1.07
C PHE A 140 13.43 -21.24 0.38
N ASP A 141 12.81 -22.42 0.58
CA ASP A 141 12.39 -22.87 1.91
C ASP A 141 13.56 -23.19 2.83
N GLU A 142 14.59 -23.83 2.28
CA GLU A 142 15.82 -24.13 3.02
C GLU A 142 16.53 -22.83 3.44
N PHE A 143 16.62 -21.85 2.54
CA PHE A 143 17.19 -20.55 2.80
C PHE A 143 16.49 -19.88 3.99
N TRP A 144 15.16 -19.72 3.94
CA TRP A 144 14.42 -19.05 5.01
C TRP A 144 14.37 -19.85 6.31
N THR A 145 14.37 -21.17 6.24
CA THR A 145 14.54 -22.04 7.43
C THR A 145 15.89 -21.78 8.09
N THR A 146 16.96 -21.66 7.31
CA THR A 146 18.30 -21.31 7.79
C THR A 146 18.35 -19.92 8.40
N GLN A 147 17.71 -18.92 7.77
CA GLN A 147 17.64 -17.56 8.33
C GLN A 147 16.88 -17.53 9.68
N LYS A 148 15.76 -18.26 9.80
CA LYS A 148 15.03 -18.39 11.08
C LYS A 148 15.86 -19.10 12.15
N LYS A 149 16.59 -20.16 11.81
CA LYS A 149 17.52 -20.83 12.74
C LYS A 149 18.63 -19.88 13.22
N ARG A 150 19.19 -19.05 12.33
CA ARG A 150 20.17 -18.01 12.69
C ARG A 150 19.57 -17.00 13.67
N LEU A 151 18.34 -16.55 13.43
CA LEU A 151 17.62 -15.65 14.33
C LEU A 151 17.37 -16.31 15.70
N ALA A 152 16.90 -17.56 15.74
CA ALA A 152 16.60 -18.27 16.99
C ALA A 152 17.81 -18.45 17.92
N ARG A 153 19.04 -18.53 17.37
CA ARG A 153 20.29 -18.59 18.16
C ARG A 153 20.59 -17.28 18.91
N LYS A 154 20.01 -16.15 18.50
CA LYS A 154 20.17 -14.87 19.20
C LYS A 154 19.12 -14.78 20.32
N LYS A 155 19.57 -14.80 21.58
CA LYS A 155 18.71 -14.65 22.77
C LYS A 155 17.75 -13.48 22.60
N MET A 156 16.45 -13.74 22.75
CA MET A 156 15.42 -12.70 22.68
C MET A 156 15.40 -11.91 24.00
N LYS A 157 16.15 -10.80 24.05
CA LYS A 157 16.04 -9.80 25.11
C LYS A 157 15.09 -8.70 24.67
N ALA A 158 14.02 -8.50 25.44
CA ALA A 158 13.05 -7.43 25.26
C ALA A 158 13.21 -6.39 26.38
N THR A 159 13.20 -5.11 26.01
CA THR A 159 13.17 -3.97 26.91
C THR A 159 11.87 -3.22 26.65
N LEU A 160 11.06 -3.07 27.69
CA LEU A 160 9.79 -2.35 27.67
C LEU A 160 9.97 -1.07 28.51
N THR A 161 9.93 0.09 27.85
CA THR A 161 9.96 1.38 28.53
C THR A 161 8.54 1.96 28.54
N PRO A 162 7.90 2.18 29.70
CA PRO A 162 6.56 2.75 29.74
C PRO A 162 6.46 4.08 29.01
N VAL A 163 5.34 4.31 28.32
CA VAL A 163 5.00 5.59 27.68
C VAL A 163 3.55 5.94 27.95
N ASP A 164 3.23 7.24 27.93
CA ASP A 164 1.86 7.70 28.17
C ASP A 164 0.90 7.17 27.12
N SER A 165 -0.12 6.46 27.58
CA SER A 165 -1.23 6.02 26.74
C SER A 165 -2.30 7.12 26.70
N PRO A 166 -2.88 7.43 25.53
CA PRO A 166 -4.04 8.33 25.44
C PRO A 166 -5.34 7.66 25.93
N ASP A 167 -5.27 6.41 26.40
CA ASP A 167 -6.40 5.64 26.93
C ASP A 167 -6.03 5.03 28.29
N PRO A 168 -6.76 5.34 29.38
CA PRO A 168 -6.46 4.81 30.70
C PRO A 168 -6.71 3.29 30.83
N GLN A 169 -7.43 2.66 29.89
CA GLN A 169 -7.64 1.22 29.85
C GLN A 169 -6.56 0.47 29.05
N VAL A 170 -5.52 1.16 28.59
CA VAL A 170 -4.45 0.58 27.77
C VAL A 170 -3.09 0.94 28.37
N GLU A 171 -2.26 -0.07 28.61
CA GLU A 171 -0.83 0.13 28.88
C GLU A 171 -0.06 0.18 27.58
N SER A 172 0.92 1.08 27.48
CA SER A 172 1.77 1.24 26.31
C SER A 172 3.25 1.33 26.66
N PHE A 173 4.09 0.78 25.80
CA PHE A 173 5.53 0.69 25.98
C PHE A 173 6.27 1.01 24.67
N ASP A 174 7.37 1.75 24.76
CA ASP A 174 8.42 1.73 23.73
C ASP A 174 9.22 0.43 23.90
N LEU A 175 9.11 -0.43 22.89
CA LEU A 175 9.67 -1.77 22.86
C LEU A 175 10.95 -1.79 22.02
N GLN A 176 12.01 -2.37 22.59
CA GLN A 176 13.18 -2.83 21.86
C GLN A 176 13.36 -4.34 22.08
N VAL A 177 13.40 -5.13 21.01
CA VAL A 177 13.73 -6.56 21.06
C VAL A 177 14.98 -6.81 20.23
N THR A 178 15.95 -7.50 20.83
CA THR A 178 17.14 -7.98 20.10
C THR A 178 16.69 -8.71 18.82
N CYS A 179 17.40 -8.51 17.71
CA CYS A 179 17.16 -9.22 16.44
C CYS A 179 18.52 -9.62 15.83
N LEU A 180 18.55 -9.94 14.53
CA LEU A 180 19.81 -10.15 13.81
C LEU A 180 20.63 -8.85 13.74
N GLU A 181 21.93 -8.96 13.47
CA GLU A 181 23.01 -7.99 13.78
C GLU A 181 22.86 -6.56 13.24
N ASN A 182 21.86 -6.26 12.41
CA ASN A 182 21.77 -4.99 11.68
C ASN A 182 20.78 -3.98 12.28
N ALA A 183 19.74 -4.43 13.01
CA ALA A 183 18.79 -3.55 13.70
C ALA A 183 17.85 -4.37 14.60
N PRO A 184 17.47 -3.87 15.79
CA PRO A 184 16.49 -4.52 16.65
C PRO A 184 15.08 -4.49 16.03
N VAL A 185 14.14 -5.24 16.62
CA VAL A 185 12.73 -4.86 16.51
C VAL A 185 12.52 -3.68 17.43
N SER A 186 12.18 -2.54 16.85
CA SER A 186 11.81 -1.32 17.58
C SER A 186 10.34 -1.05 17.28
N GLY A 187 9.52 -0.75 18.29
CA GLY A 187 8.10 -0.50 18.08
C GLY A 187 7.37 -0.01 19.32
N TYR A 188 6.10 0.38 19.17
CA TYR A 188 5.21 0.56 20.31
C TYR A 188 4.40 -0.71 20.52
N PHE A 189 4.43 -1.21 21.76
CA PHE A 189 3.62 -2.33 22.21
C PHE A 189 2.56 -1.82 23.19
N SER A 190 1.30 -2.15 22.93
CA SER A 190 0.17 -1.81 23.78
C SER A 190 -0.65 -3.05 24.08
N ARG A 191 -1.21 -3.09 25.28
CA ARG A 191 -2.08 -4.18 25.73
C ARG A 191 -3.25 -3.64 26.57
N PRO A 192 -4.39 -4.35 26.62
CA PRO A 192 -5.46 -4.05 27.56
C PRO A 192 -4.94 -4.03 29.00
N HIS A 193 -5.39 -3.05 29.78
CA HIS A 193 -5.11 -2.90 31.21
C HIS A 193 -6.41 -3.08 31.99
N LYS A 194 -6.86 -4.33 32.10
CA LYS A 194 -7.97 -4.71 32.99
C LYS A 194 -7.52 -5.87 33.90
N PRO A 195 -7.62 -5.72 35.23
CA PRO A 195 -7.26 -6.78 36.17
C PRO A 195 -7.99 -8.09 35.86
N GLY A 196 -7.25 -9.19 35.74
CA GLY A 196 -7.79 -10.52 35.51
C GLY A 196 -8.08 -10.90 34.05
N GLU A 197 -7.99 -9.96 33.11
CA GLU A 197 -8.18 -10.25 31.68
C GLU A 197 -6.96 -11.03 31.14
N LYS A 198 -7.23 -12.17 30.51
CA LYS A 198 -6.23 -13.09 29.93
C LYS A 198 -6.74 -13.56 28.57
N ASN A 199 -5.85 -14.12 27.75
CA ASN A 199 -6.16 -14.70 26.44
C ASN A 199 -6.55 -13.67 25.37
N HIS A 200 -5.63 -12.76 25.08
CA HIS A 200 -5.75 -11.79 24.00
C HIS A 200 -5.16 -12.33 22.68
N PRO A 201 -5.86 -12.19 21.55
CA PRO A 201 -5.23 -12.38 20.25
C PRO A 201 -4.12 -11.35 20.05
N ALA A 202 -3.13 -11.65 19.20
CA ALA A 202 -2.07 -10.71 18.88
C ALA A 202 -2.31 -10.04 17.51
N ILE A 203 -1.95 -8.76 17.41
CA ILE A 203 -1.94 -8.00 16.15
C ILE A 203 -0.60 -7.28 15.96
N LEU A 204 -0.02 -7.47 14.77
CA LEU A 204 1.22 -6.83 14.33
C LEU A 204 0.94 -5.86 13.19
N TRP A 205 1.27 -4.59 13.39
CA TRP A 205 1.16 -3.54 12.38
C TRP A 205 2.50 -3.34 11.68
N VAL A 206 2.49 -3.45 10.36
CA VAL A 206 3.69 -3.30 9.50
C VAL A 206 3.51 -2.17 8.49
N HIS A 207 4.61 -1.46 8.25
CA HIS A 207 4.57 -0.10 7.70
C HIS A 207 4.83 -0.04 6.19
N GLY A 208 4.10 0.85 5.50
CA GLY A 208 4.43 1.31 4.15
C GLY A 208 5.83 1.94 4.07
N ALA A 209 6.37 2.07 2.86
CA ALA A 209 7.73 2.57 2.65
C ALA A 209 7.96 3.96 3.28
N GLY A 210 9.23 4.27 3.58
CA GLY A 210 9.63 5.54 4.17
C GLY A 210 10.10 5.43 5.62
N VAL A 211 10.79 6.48 6.06
CA VAL A 211 11.51 6.51 7.34
C VAL A 211 10.75 7.39 8.34
N ARG A 212 10.25 6.77 9.41
CA ARG A 212 9.43 7.42 10.44
C ARG A 212 9.43 6.59 11.74
N SER A 213 8.86 7.14 12.80
CA SER A 213 8.58 6.42 14.05
C SER A 213 7.59 5.27 13.82
N SER A 214 7.61 4.28 14.71
CA SER A 214 6.42 3.44 14.96
C SER A 214 5.22 4.30 15.39
N SER A 215 4.01 3.80 15.14
CA SER A 215 2.74 4.46 15.51
C SER A 215 2.18 3.93 16.83
N LEU A 216 2.29 4.74 17.88
CA LEU A 216 1.60 4.49 19.16
C LEU A 216 0.08 4.42 18.96
N GLY A 217 -0.47 5.25 18.06
CA GLY A 217 -1.91 5.27 17.77
C GLY A 217 -2.42 3.95 17.18
N ASN A 218 -1.65 3.29 16.29
CA ASN A 218 -2.01 1.95 15.80
C ASN A 218 -1.94 0.90 16.92
N SER A 219 -0.86 0.95 17.70
CA SER A 219 -0.68 0.06 18.85
C SER A 219 -1.86 0.15 19.83
N VAL A 220 -2.20 1.37 20.27
CA VAL A 220 -3.35 1.63 21.14
C VAL A 220 -4.68 1.21 20.48
N SER A 221 -4.84 1.47 19.17
CA SER A 221 -6.05 1.07 18.45
C SER A 221 -6.29 -0.44 18.47
N GLY A 222 -5.24 -1.26 18.35
CA GLY A 222 -5.40 -2.71 18.47
C GLY A 222 -5.68 -3.16 19.91
N ALA A 223 -5.05 -2.51 20.90
CA ALA A 223 -5.29 -2.80 22.31
C ALA A 223 -6.73 -2.47 22.74
N ARG A 224 -7.32 -1.37 22.24
CA ARG A 224 -8.73 -1.03 22.45
C ARG A 224 -9.70 -2.11 21.96
N GLU A 225 -9.27 -2.89 20.97
CA GLU A 225 -10.04 -4.02 20.41
C GLU A 225 -9.74 -5.34 21.12
N GLY A 226 -9.12 -5.29 22.31
CA GLY A 226 -8.85 -6.46 23.14
C GLY A 226 -7.65 -7.30 22.67
N MET A 227 -6.71 -6.73 21.92
CA MET A 227 -5.57 -7.46 21.34
C MET A 227 -4.23 -7.05 21.96
N LEU A 228 -3.27 -7.97 22.02
CA LEU A 228 -1.85 -7.63 22.20
C LEU A 228 -1.35 -6.98 20.91
N SER A 229 -1.11 -5.67 20.94
CA SER A 229 -0.94 -4.88 19.74
C SER A 229 0.48 -4.34 19.66
N LEU A 230 1.19 -4.66 18.59
CA LEU A 230 2.55 -4.19 18.33
C LEU A 230 2.61 -3.52 16.97
N ASP A 231 2.97 -2.24 16.94
CA ASP A 231 3.34 -1.54 15.72
C ASP A 231 4.87 -1.46 15.65
N ILE A 232 5.50 -1.90 14.55
CA ILE A 232 6.97 -1.92 14.45
C ILE A 232 7.50 -0.87 13.47
N ASN A 233 8.61 -0.25 13.86
CA ASN A 233 9.45 0.55 12.99
C ASN A 233 10.07 -0.34 11.90
N ALA A 234 9.83 -0.02 10.63
CA ALA A 234 10.30 -0.79 9.48
C ALA A 234 11.85 -0.96 9.43
N HIS A 235 12.58 -0.03 10.04
CA HIS A 235 14.04 0.06 9.99
C HIS A 235 14.72 -0.31 11.31
N GLY A 236 13.96 -0.52 12.39
CA GLY A 236 14.51 -0.72 13.74
C GLY A 236 15.12 0.55 14.35
N LEU A 237 14.69 1.73 13.89
CA LEU A 237 15.09 3.02 14.47
C LEU A 237 14.41 3.24 15.83
N PRO A 238 15.02 4.04 16.73
CA PRO A 238 14.35 4.48 17.96
C PRO A 238 13.03 5.20 17.67
N ASN A 239 12.04 5.02 18.54
CA ASN A 239 10.72 5.63 18.42
C ASN A 239 10.67 7.02 19.07
N GLY A 240 9.61 7.80 18.79
CA GLY A 240 9.33 9.06 19.47
C GLY A 240 10.33 10.21 19.21
N LYS A 241 11.31 10.02 18.32
CA LYS A 241 12.27 11.07 17.95
C LYS A 241 11.60 12.22 17.18
N PRO A 242 12.19 13.44 17.20
CA PRO A 242 11.70 14.56 16.40
C PRO A 242 11.73 14.27 14.89
N LYS A 243 10.89 14.97 14.12
CA LYS A 243 10.80 14.83 12.66
C LYS A 243 12.15 14.95 11.94
N ASP A 244 13.02 15.84 12.43
CA ASP A 244 14.34 16.08 11.83
C ASP A 244 15.28 14.88 11.96
N PHE A 245 15.17 14.10 13.04
CA PHE A 245 15.91 12.85 13.18
C PHE A 245 15.57 11.89 12.04
N TYR A 246 14.28 11.63 11.80
CA TYR A 246 13.86 10.72 10.73
C TYR A 246 14.17 11.29 9.34
N THR A 247 14.10 12.60 9.18
CA THR A 247 14.48 13.28 7.93
C THR A 247 15.97 13.09 7.65
N ALA A 248 16.83 13.24 8.66
CA ALA A 248 18.27 12.99 8.55
C ALA A 248 18.56 11.51 8.22
N GLN A 249 17.87 10.57 8.87
CA GLN A 249 17.99 9.14 8.53
C GLN A 249 17.56 8.86 7.08
N SER A 250 16.45 9.45 6.64
CA SER A 250 15.92 9.31 5.27
C SER A 250 16.84 9.91 4.21
N ARG A 251 17.57 10.99 4.53
CA ARG A 251 18.51 11.64 3.60
C ARG A 251 19.93 11.08 3.67
N GLY A 252 20.27 10.39 4.76
CA GLY A 252 21.59 9.80 5.00
C GLY A 252 21.52 8.26 4.95
N PRO A 253 21.69 7.55 6.09
CA PRO A 253 21.84 6.10 6.13
C PRO A 253 20.78 5.28 5.39
N LEU A 254 19.55 5.79 5.28
CA LEU A 254 18.42 5.08 4.67
C LEU A 254 18.01 5.63 3.30
N ALA A 255 18.72 6.60 2.70
CA ALA A 255 18.30 7.22 1.43
C ALA A 255 18.00 6.22 0.30
N ASN A 256 18.77 5.14 0.23
CA ASN A 256 18.62 4.08 -0.76
C ASN A 256 18.43 2.69 -0.14
N TYR A 257 17.83 2.60 1.07
CA TYR A 257 17.70 1.34 1.80
C TYR A 257 17.10 0.21 0.94
N ARG A 258 16.15 0.54 0.05
CA ARG A 258 15.44 -0.41 -0.81
C ARG A 258 16.34 -1.13 -1.82
N PHE A 259 17.54 -0.62 -2.08
CA PHE A 259 18.54 -1.21 -2.97
C PHE A 259 19.78 -1.71 -2.22
N ALA A 260 19.87 -1.50 -0.91
CA ALA A 260 21.05 -1.87 -0.14
C ALA A 260 21.26 -3.41 -0.13
N GLY A 261 22.45 -3.84 -0.56
CA GLY A 261 22.88 -5.24 -0.62
C GLY A 261 22.08 -6.12 -1.58
N ARG A 262 21.38 -5.54 -2.56
CA ARG A 262 20.44 -6.25 -3.45
C ARG A 262 21.08 -7.29 -4.38
N GLU A 263 22.41 -7.30 -4.48
CA GLU A 263 23.19 -8.20 -5.31
C GLU A 263 23.29 -9.62 -4.72
N SER A 264 22.89 -9.82 -3.46
CA SER A 264 22.87 -11.12 -2.81
C SER A 264 21.69 -11.30 -1.86
N ARG A 265 21.10 -12.50 -1.87
CA ARG A 265 20.06 -12.91 -0.91
C ARG A 265 20.52 -12.81 0.55
N GLU A 266 21.82 -12.86 0.79
CA GLU A 266 22.43 -12.77 2.12
C GLU A 266 22.77 -11.35 2.56
N THR A 267 22.61 -10.35 1.71
CA THR A 267 22.90 -8.94 2.07
C THR A 267 21.73 -8.02 1.81
N ILE A 268 20.75 -8.46 1.02
CA ILE A 268 19.58 -7.68 0.65
C ILE A 268 18.84 -7.18 1.88
N TYR A 269 18.62 -5.86 1.94
CA TYR A 269 18.07 -5.17 3.09
C TYR A 269 16.76 -5.80 3.62
N PHE A 270 15.87 -6.21 2.71
CA PHE A 270 14.58 -6.80 3.06
C PHE A 270 14.70 -8.12 3.83
N ARG A 271 15.83 -8.85 3.73
CA ARG A 271 16.08 -10.02 4.57
C ARG A 271 16.01 -9.67 6.06
N GLY A 272 16.69 -8.59 6.46
CA GLY A 272 16.68 -8.11 7.84
C GLY A 272 15.29 -7.62 8.27
N MET A 273 14.56 -6.95 7.38
CA MET A 273 13.18 -6.53 7.62
C MET A 273 12.26 -7.72 7.92
N TYR A 274 12.37 -8.79 7.13
CA TYR A 274 11.50 -9.96 7.30
C TYR A 274 11.84 -10.74 8.57
N LEU A 275 13.12 -10.81 8.96
CA LEU A 275 13.51 -11.39 10.25
C LEU A 275 13.01 -10.58 11.46
N ARG A 276 12.86 -9.25 11.32
CA ARG A 276 12.20 -8.43 12.35
C ARG A 276 10.72 -8.77 12.49
N ILE A 277 10.02 -9.15 11.41
CA ILE A 277 8.63 -9.65 11.48
C ILE A 277 8.59 -10.93 12.31
N VAL A 278 9.45 -11.91 12.01
CA VAL A 278 9.52 -13.17 12.78
C VAL A 278 9.81 -12.90 14.25
N ARG A 279 10.79 -12.04 14.56
CA ARG A 279 11.13 -11.67 15.94
C ARG A 279 10.01 -10.90 16.66
N ALA A 280 9.25 -10.08 15.95
CA ALA A 280 8.08 -9.40 16.51
C ALA A 280 6.97 -10.39 16.88
N ILE A 281 6.75 -11.41 16.04
CA ILE A 281 5.82 -12.51 16.33
C ILE A 281 6.33 -13.35 17.51
N ASP A 282 7.64 -13.64 17.60
CA ASP A 282 8.23 -14.31 18.77
C ASP A 282 7.91 -13.54 20.07
N PHE A 283 8.11 -12.22 20.08
CA PHE A 283 7.79 -11.39 21.23
C PHE A 283 6.30 -11.41 21.57
N LEU A 284 5.40 -11.23 20.59
CA LEU A 284 3.96 -11.23 20.81
C LEU A 284 3.47 -12.55 21.39
N THR A 285 3.95 -13.66 20.82
CA THR A 285 3.54 -15.03 21.22
C THR A 285 4.24 -15.54 22.48
N SER A 286 5.26 -14.83 22.99
CA SER A 286 5.85 -15.11 24.30
C SER A 286 5.15 -14.38 25.45
N GLN A 287 4.19 -13.48 25.16
CA GLN A 287 3.51 -12.74 26.21
C GLN A 287 2.59 -13.66 27.01
N PRO A 288 2.56 -13.57 28.35
CA PRO A 288 1.75 -14.46 29.19
C PRO A 288 0.24 -14.30 28.98
N HIS A 289 -0.18 -13.20 28.37
CA HIS A 289 -1.58 -12.91 28.07
C HIS A 289 -2.00 -13.27 26.64
N TRP A 290 -1.11 -13.82 25.81
CA TRP A 290 -1.47 -14.26 24.46
C TRP A 290 -2.42 -15.45 24.52
N ASP A 291 -3.41 -15.50 23.65
CA ASP A 291 -4.43 -16.56 23.60
C ASP A 291 -3.93 -17.93 23.11
N GLY A 292 -2.64 -18.02 22.74
CA GLY A 292 -2.02 -19.26 22.28
C GLY A 292 -2.33 -19.64 20.83
N LYS A 293 -3.17 -18.88 20.11
CA LYS A 293 -3.71 -19.31 18.81
C LYS A 293 -3.81 -18.24 17.73
N ASN A 294 -4.07 -16.97 18.05
CA ASN A 294 -4.36 -15.94 17.05
C ASN A 294 -3.22 -14.93 16.92
N VAL A 295 -2.71 -14.78 15.69
CA VAL A 295 -1.76 -13.72 15.31
C VAL A 295 -2.22 -13.12 13.99
N ILE A 296 -2.53 -11.83 14.01
CA ILE A 296 -2.98 -11.05 12.85
C ILE A 296 -1.83 -10.14 12.40
N VAL A 297 -1.61 -10.01 11.09
CA VAL A 297 -0.63 -9.05 10.56
C VAL A 297 -1.29 -8.13 9.54
N MET A 298 -1.16 -6.82 9.74
CA MET A 298 -1.82 -5.81 8.92
C MET A 298 -0.86 -4.77 8.38
N GLY A 299 -0.99 -4.44 7.09
CA GLY A 299 -0.18 -3.39 6.48
C GLY A 299 -0.65 -2.97 5.10
N HIS A 300 -0.06 -1.87 4.63
CA HIS A 300 -0.38 -1.26 3.34
C HIS A 300 0.90 -0.90 2.55
N SER A 301 0.88 -1.03 1.22
CA SER A 301 2.06 -0.82 0.36
C SER A 301 3.22 -1.76 0.75
N GLN A 302 4.40 -1.25 1.12
CA GLN A 302 5.48 -2.07 1.74
C GLN A 302 5.00 -2.87 2.96
N GLY A 303 4.05 -2.33 3.74
CA GLY A 303 3.41 -3.05 4.83
C GLY A 303 2.53 -4.20 4.33
N GLY A 304 1.87 -4.03 3.18
CA GLY A 304 1.08 -5.10 2.57
C GLY A 304 1.97 -6.27 2.10
N GLY A 305 3.13 -5.95 1.51
CA GLY A 305 4.15 -6.95 1.19
C GLY A 305 4.67 -7.67 2.44
N GLN A 306 4.94 -6.93 3.52
CA GLN A 306 5.33 -7.52 4.81
C GLN A 306 4.24 -8.42 5.42
N ALA A 307 2.95 -8.08 5.26
CA ALA A 307 1.85 -8.92 5.73
C ALA A 307 1.78 -10.25 4.94
N LEU A 308 1.97 -10.22 3.62
CA LEU A 308 2.09 -11.43 2.80
C LEU A 308 3.29 -12.29 3.23
N VAL A 309 4.44 -11.65 3.48
CA VAL A 309 5.64 -12.31 4.00
C VAL A 309 5.36 -12.98 5.33
N ALA A 310 4.73 -12.28 6.27
CA ALA A 310 4.41 -12.81 7.59
C ALA A 310 3.57 -14.09 7.50
N GLY A 311 2.50 -14.07 6.69
CA GLY A 311 1.64 -15.22 6.49
C GLY A 311 2.33 -16.42 5.83
N GLY A 312 3.37 -16.19 5.02
CA GLY A 312 4.14 -17.25 4.36
C GLY A 312 5.32 -17.79 5.17
N ILE A 313 5.97 -16.94 5.98
CA ILE A 313 7.21 -17.29 6.70
C ILE A 313 6.94 -17.91 8.08
N ASP A 314 5.80 -17.62 8.70
CA ASP A 314 5.46 -18.01 10.06
C ASP A 314 4.07 -18.62 10.17
N GLN A 315 3.99 -19.88 10.63
CA GLN A 315 2.72 -20.62 10.72
C GLN A 315 1.82 -20.18 11.88
N ARG A 316 2.33 -19.35 12.81
CA ARG A 316 1.52 -18.78 13.90
C ARG A 316 0.54 -17.72 13.40
N VAL A 317 0.82 -17.12 12.22
CA VAL A 317 -0.05 -16.11 11.62
C VAL A 317 -1.35 -16.76 11.14
N THR A 318 -2.48 -16.34 11.72
CA THR A 318 -3.81 -16.86 11.41
C THR A 318 -4.60 -15.99 10.45
N ALA A 319 -4.30 -14.69 10.39
CA ALA A 319 -4.93 -13.77 9.45
C ALA A 319 -3.98 -12.67 8.96
N ILE A 320 -4.12 -12.28 7.70
CA ILE A 320 -3.40 -11.14 7.10
C ILE A 320 -4.34 -10.16 6.41
N ALA A 321 -4.04 -8.87 6.54
CA ALA A 321 -4.69 -7.81 5.78
C ALA A 321 -3.63 -6.99 5.02
N ALA A 322 -3.60 -7.13 3.69
CA ALA A 322 -2.55 -6.61 2.84
C ALA A 322 -3.11 -5.63 1.79
N GLY A 323 -2.98 -4.32 2.04
CA GLY A 323 -3.49 -3.30 1.13
C GLY A 323 -2.47 -2.90 0.08
N VAL A 324 -2.87 -2.89 -1.20
CA VAL A 324 -2.04 -2.57 -2.39
C VAL A 324 -0.59 -3.05 -2.22
N PRO A 325 -0.36 -4.36 -1.99
CA PRO A 325 0.92 -4.84 -1.51
C PRO A 325 2.05 -4.54 -2.49
N ALA A 326 3.08 -3.85 -1.99
CA ALA A 326 4.37 -3.76 -2.64
C ALA A 326 5.16 -5.06 -2.44
N LEU A 327 6.40 -5.11 -2.94
CA LEU A 327 7.31 -6.25 -2.84
C LEU A 327 6.84 -7.50 -3.61
N CYS A 328 5.87 -7.34 -4.49
CA CYS A 328 5.31 -8.43 -5.29
C CYS A 328 5.87 -8.45 -6.71
N ASP A 329 6.20 -9.65 -7.18
CA ASP A 329 6.51 -10.02 -8.54
C ASP A 329 7.72 -9.27 -9.11
N HIS A 330 8.85 -9.26 -8.42
CA HIS A 330 10.09 -8.63 -8.85
C HIS A 330 10.59 -9.15 -10.21
N GLY A 331 10.27 -10.40 -10.54
CA GLY A 331 10.52 -11.02 -11.83
C GLY A 331 9.45 -10.74 -12.91
N GLY A 332 8.43 -9.93 -12.62
CA GLY A 332 7.28 -9.75 -13.52
C GLY A 332 7.66 -9.38 -14.96
N ARG A 333 8.72 -8.57 -15.14
CA ARG A 333 9.16 -8.12 -16.47
C ARG A 333 9.69 -9.26 -17.35
N GLU A 334 10.17 -10.35 -16.76
CA GLU A 334 10.56 -11.57 -17.49
C GLU A 334 9.36 -12.23 -18.20
N SER A 335 8.15 -11.94 -17.75
CA SER A 335 6.87 -12.38 -18.36
C SER A 335 6.10 -11.25 -19.04
N ARG A 336 6.77 -10.11 -19.33
CA ARG A 336 6.15 -8.89 -19.88
C ARG A 336 5.02 -8.32 -19.01
N GLN A 337 5.17 -8.45 -17.70
CA GLN A 337 4.32 -7.82 -16.70
C GLN A 337 5.11 -6.80 -15.90
N ILE A 338 4.46 -5.73 -15.43
CA ILE A 338 5.14 -4.78 -14.57
C ILE A 338 5.23 -5.34 -13.13
N ASN A 339 6.40 -5.24 -12.51
CA ASN A 339 6.62 -5.63 -11.11
C ASN A 339 6.11 -4.58 -10.12
N GLY A 340 5.92 -4.91 -8.84
CA GLY A 340 5.60 -3.92 -7.79
C GLY A 340 6.80 -3.07 -7.34
N TRP A 341 6.54 -2.03 -6.55
CA TRP A 341 7.59 -1.32 -5.80
C TRP A 341 8.45 -2.33 -4.99
N PRO A 342 9.79 -2.17 -4.88
CA PRO A 342 10.58 -0.98 -5.19
C PRO A 342 11.23 -0.96 -6.58
N LYS A 343 10.84 -1.86 -7.48
CA LYS A 343 11.55 -2.08 -8.77
C LYS A 343 13.03 -2.39 -8.53
N ILE A 344 13.30 -3.38 -7.67
CA ILE A 344 14.63 -3.66 -7.14
C ILE A 344 15.65 -4.08 -8.21
N VAL A 345 15.19 -4.78 -9.24
CA VAL A 345 16.00 -5.29 -10.35
C VAL A 345 16.21 -4.18 -11.37
N PRO A 346 17.46 -3.74 -11.62
CA PRO A 346 17.76 -2.82 -12.72
C PRO A 346 17.70 -3.56 -14.06
N TYR A 347 17.26 -2.84 -15.09
CA TYR A 347 17.24 -3.34 -16.48
C TYR A 347 17.97 -2.34 -17.36
N ASP A 348 18.77 -2.84 -18.31
CA ASP A 348 19.45 -1.99 -19.28
C ASP A 348 18.48 -1.41 -20.33
N ARG A 349 19.00 -0.57 -21.23
CA ARG A 349 18.23 0.05 -22.32
C ARG A 349 17.59 -0.95 -23.29
N ASN A 350 18.12 -2.18 -23.35
CA ASN A 350 17.61 -3.27 -24.18
C ASN A 350 16.60 -4.13 -23.42
N GLY A 351 16.26 -3.77 -22.18
CA GLY A 351 15.33 -4.52 -21.34
C GLY A 351 15.93 -5.79 -20.72
N ARG A 352 17.26 -5.92 -20.66
CA ARG A 352 17.91 -7.08 -20.00
C ARG A 352 18.11 -6.80 -18.51
N ALA A 353 17.71 -7.74 -17.67
CA ALA A 353 17.87 -7.66 -16.22
C ALA A 353 19.33 -7.83 -15.79
N ASP A 354 19.74 -7.16 -14.71
CA ASP A 354 20.91 -7.60 -13.94
C ASP A 354 20.60 -8.96 -13.31
N THR A 355 21.28 -10.00 -13.79
CA THR A 355 21.02 -11.38 -13.38
C THR A 355 21.29 -11.61 -11.90
N LYS A 356 22.31 -10.99 -11.31
CA LYS A 356 22.63 -11.19 -9.87
C LYS A 356 21.51 -10.63 -9.00
N VAL A 357 21.07 -9.42 -9.31
CA VAL A 357 19.98 -8.76 -8.56
C VAL A 357 18.64 -9.48 -8.81
N LEU A 358 18.36 -9.92 -10.04
CA LEU A 358 17.16 -10.71 -10.35
C LEU A 358 17.11 -11.98 -9.50
N GLN A 359 18.20 -12.75 -9.45
CA GLN A 359 18.27 -13.98 -8.65
C GLN A 359 18.11 -13.71 -7.15
N ALA A 360 18.80 -12.69 -6.61
CA ALA A 360 18.68 -12.32 -5.20
C ALA A 360 17.25 -11.84 -4.84
N SER A 361 16.61 -11.09 -5.73
CA SER A 361 15.27 -10.52 -5.50
C SER A 361 14.19 -11.59 -5.30
N ARG A 362 14.34 -12.77 -5.93
CA ARG A 362 13.40 -13.89 -5.80
C ARG A 362 13.26 -14.39 -4.35
N TYR A 363 14.27 -14.20 -3.50
CA TYR A 363 14.22 -14.62 -2.09
C TYR A 363 13.44 -13.66 -1.21
N ILE A 364 13.24 -12.41 -1.64
CA ILE A 364 12.47 -11.41 -0.90
C ILE A 364 11.12 -11.05 -1.55
N ASP A 365 10.80 -11.70 -2.68
CA ASP A 365 9.55 -11.48 -3.40
C ASP A 365 8.34 -12.03 -2.62
N ALA A 366 7.41 -11.13 -2.28
CA ALA A 366 6.22 -11.44 -1.50
C ALA A 366 5.32 -12.50 -2.16
N VAL A 367 5.36 -12.68 -3.48
CA VAL A 367 4.58 -13.74 -4.17
C VAL A 367 5.01 -15.14 -3.73
N ASN A 368 6.31 -15.33 -3.45
CA ASN A 368 6.85 -16.62 -2.99
C ASN A 368 6.45 -16.91 -1.54
N PHE A 369 6.21 -15.89 -0.73
CA PHE A 369 5.62 -16.09 0.60
C PHE A 369 4.12 -16.32 0.53
N ALA A 370 3.42 -15.61 -0.36
CA ALA A 370 1.98 -15.79 -0.58
C ALA A 370 1.65 -17.25 -0.93
N SER A 371 2.50 -17.91 -1.74
CA SER A 371 2.35 -19.33 -2.07
C SER A 371 2.47 -20.30 -0.88
N ARG A 372 2.88 -19.82 0.30
CA ARG A 372 3.00 -20.60 1.55
C ARG A 372 1.97 -20.17 2.60
N CYS A 373 1.24 -19.09 2.34
CA CYS A 373 0.31 -18.49 3.30
C CYS A 373 -0.99 -19.29 3.41
N LYS A 374 -1.18 -19.96 4.56
CA LYS A 374 -2.41 -20.67 4.93
C LYS A 374 -3.37 -19.82 5.78
N ALA A 375 -2.93 -18.65 6.23
CA ALA A 375 -3.75 -17.70 6.97
C ALA A 375 -4.97 -17.25 6.17
N LYS A 376 -6.05 -16.86 6.86
CA LYS A 376 -7.15 -16.12 6.22
C LYS A 376 -6.57 -14.80 5.69
N ALA A 377 -6.97 -14.36 4.50
CA ALA A 377 -6.43 -13.16 3.88
C ALA A 377 -7.51 -12.22 3.34
N ILE A 378 -7.32 -10.92 3.56
CA ILE A 378 -7.98 -9.86 2.80
C ILE A 378 -6.92 -8.99 2.13
N MET A 379 -7.14 -8.68 0.86
CA MET A 379 -6.31 -7.77 0.09
C MET A 379 -7.11 -6.58 -0.43
N SER A 380 -6.44 -5.47 -0.74
CA SER A 380 -7.02 -4.41 -1.56
C SER A 380 -6.14 -4.12 -2.76
N VAL A 381 -6.74 -3.69 -3.86
CA VAL A 381 -6.02 -3.36 -5.10
C VAL A 381 -6.66 -2.17 -5.80
N GLY A 382 -5.83 -1.23 -6.24
CA GLY A 382 -6.24 -0.11 -7.08
C GLY A 382 -5.85 -0.38 -8.53
N PHE A 383 -6.79 -0.31 -9.47
CA PHE A 383 -6.45 -0.63 -10.87
C PHE A 383 -5.68 0.52 -11.55
N ALA A 384 -5.75 1.74 -11.01
CA ALA A 384 -4.95 2.88 -11.48
C ALA A 384 -3.60 3.00 -10.74
N ASP A 385 -3.26 2.05 -9.85
CA ASP A 385 -2.01 2.07 -9.10
C ASP A 385 -0.81 1.80 -10.03
N THR A 386 0.11 2.75 -10.13
CA THR A 386 1.36 2.61 -10.91
C THR A 386 2.57 2.27 -10.04
N VAL A 387 2.43 2.37 -8.71
CA VAL A 387 3.47 2.07 -7.71
C VAL A 387 3.46 0.58 -7.40
N CYS A 388 2.28 0.04 -7.10
CA CYS A 388 2.02 -1.39 -6.87
C CYS A 388 0.96 -1.86 -7.88
N PRO A 389 1.35 -2.10 -9.15
CA PRO A 389 0.39 -2.34 -10.21
C PRO A 389 -0.51 -3.53 -9.92
N PRO A 390 -1.77 -3.51 -10.40
CA PRO A 390 -2.75 -4.53 -10.08
C PRO A 390 -2.32 -5.93 -10.53
N SER A 391 -1.54 -6.05 -11.61
CA SER A 391 -0.93 -7.33 -12.04
C SER A 391 -0.05 -7.94 -10.95
N SER A 392 0.85 -7.16 -10.34
CA SER A 392 1.72 -7.63 -9.27
C SER A 392 0.95 -8.01 -8.00
N CYS A 393 -0.13 -7.26 -7.69
CA CYS A 393 -1.01 -7.58 -6.56
C CYS A 393 -1.76 -8.90 -6.79
N TYR A 394 -2.31 -9.10 -8.00
CA TYR A 394 -3.00 -10.33 -8.36
C TYR A 394 -2.07 -11.54 -8.46
N ALA A 395 -0.82 -11.36 -8.92
CA ALA A 395 0.19 -12.42 -8.88
C ALA A 395 0.40 -12.97 -7.47
N ALA A 396 0.41 -12.11 -6.45
CA ALA A 396 0.45 -12.54 -5.05
C ALA A 396 -0.88 -13.15 -4.58
N PHE A 397 -2.01 -12.47 -4.83
CA PHE A 397 -3.33 -12.92 -4.40
C PHE A 397 -3.68 -14.33 -4.91
N ASN A 398 -3.36 -14.60 -6.17
CA ASN A 398 -3.68 -15.87 -6.82
C ASN A 398 -2.92 -17.04 -6.20
N LEU A 399 -1.74 -16.79 -5.59
CA LEU A 399 -0.93 -17.80 -4.92
C LEU A 399 -1.32 -18.08 -3.47
N LEU A 400 -2.08 -17.20 -2.80
CA LEU A 400 -2.56 -17.44 -1.44
C LEU A 400 -3.34 -18.76 -1.34
N ARG A 401 -3.03 -19.58 -0.32
CA ARG A 401 -3.62 -20.92 -0.11
C ARG A 401 -4.75 -20.95 0.92
N GLY A 402 -4.78 -20.00 1.86
CA GLY A 402 -5.87 -19.87 2.83
C GLY A 402 -7.13 -19.24 2.23
N GLN A 403 -8.20 -19.17 3.04
CA GLN A 403 -9.41 -18.44 2.67
C GLN A 403 -9.05 -16.98 2.34
N LYS A 404 -9.39 -16.50 1.14
CA LYS A 404 -8.95 -15.20 0.64
C LYS A 404 -10.07 -14.38 0.05
N SER A 405 -9.98 -13.07 0.20
CA SER A 405 -10.89 -12.08 -0.39
C SER A 405 -10.10 -10.85 -0.85
N ILE A 406 -10.63 -10.12 -1.84
CA ILE A 406 -9.98 -8.92 -2.38
C ILE A 406 -11.00 -7.79 -2.56
N ILE A 407 -10.60 -6.58 -2.18
CA ILE A 407 -11.34 -5.33 -2.40
C ILE A 407 -10.77 -4.69 -3.66
N ASN A 408 -11.56 -4.71 -4.73
CA ASN A 408 -11.20 -4.09 -6.01
C ASN A 408 -11.68 -2.64 -6.06
N GLU A 409 -10.77 -1.72 -6.37
CA GLU A 409 -11.05 -0.30 -6.52
C GLU A 409 -10.56 0.19 -7.89
N PRO A 410 -11.38 0.11 -8.96
CA PRO A 410 -10.95 0.40 -10.32
C PRO A 410 -10.37 1.81 -10.51
N ALA A 411 -10.95 2.81 -9.85
CA ALA A 411 -10.50 4.21 -9.96
C ALA A 411 -9.35 4.56 -8.99
N MET A 412 -9.02 3.69 -8.04
CA MET A 412 -8.02 3.98 -7.03
C MET A 412 -6.60 3.81 -7.58
N GLY A 413 -5.77 4.83 -7.36
CA GLY A 413 -4.32 4.76 -7.55
C GLY A 413 -3.62 4.09 -6.35
N HIS A 414 -2.45 4.58 -5.96
CA HIS A 414 -1.76 4.12 -4.76
C HIS A 414 -2.31 4.81 -3.50
N ALA A 415 -3.34 4.23 -2.86
CA ALA A 415 -4.01 4.86 -1.73
C ALA A 415 -4.52 3.87 -0.67
N ALA A 416 -4.63 4.37 0.58
CA ALA A 416 -5.15 3.66 1.76
C ALA A 416 -6.41 4.33 2.33
N PRO A 417 -7.54 4.35 1.59
CA PRO A 417 -8.74 5.05 2.03
C PRO A 417 -9.35 4.43 3.29
N ALA A 418 -10.10 5.25 4.03
CA ALA A 418 -10.63 4.89 5.35
C ALA A 418 -11.52 3.64 5.34
N HIS A 419 -12.29 3.42 4.27
CA HIS A 419 -13.16 2.23 4.16
C HIS A 419 -12.37 0.93 4.04
N ILE A 420 -11.20 0.93 3.37
CA ILE A 420 -10.30 -0.22 3.33
C ILE A 420 -9.72 -0.49 4.72
N LYS A 421 -9.27 0.55 5.44
CA LYS A 421 -8.79 0.41 6.82
C LYS A 421 -9.86 -0.20 7.74
N LYS A 422 -11.10 0.28 7.63
CA LYS A 422 -12.26 -0.25 8.36
C LYS A 422 -12.52 -1.72 8.00
N ALA A 423 -12.59 -2.05 6.71
CA ALA A 423 -12.82 -3.41 6.25
C ALA A 423 -11.75 -4.40 6.74
N PHE A 424 -10.49 -3.95 6.82
CA PHE A 424 -9.38 -4.76 7.33
C PHE A 424 -9.49 -5.03 8.83
N LEU A 425 -9.85 -4.02 9.63
CA LEU A 425 -10.10 -4.19 11.07
C LEU A 425 -11.28 -5.14 11.34
N GLU A 426 -12.38 -4.97 10.61
CA GLU A 426 -13.53 -5.89 10.71
C GLU A 426 -13.16 -7.31 10.26
N PHE A 427 -12.32 -7.44 9.24
CA PHE A 427 -11.77 -8.73 8.82
C PHE A 427 -10.91 -9.36 9.91
N ALA A 428 -10.06 -8.59 10.60
CA ALA A 428 -9.22 -9.09 11.68
C ALA A 428 -10.08 -9.69 12.81
N LYS A 429 -11.11 -8.97 13.26
CA LYS A 429 -12.03 -9.41 14.32
C LYS A 429 -12.78 -10.69 13.97
N ARG A 430 -13.37 -10.77 12.76
CA ARG A 430 -14.11 -11.98 12.32
C ARG A 430 -13.19 -13.17 11.99
N SER A 431 -11.88 -12.95 11.90
CA SER A 431 -10.93 -14.00 11.54
C SER A 431 -10.40 -14.78 12.72
N LEU A 432 -10.58 -14.27 13.94
CA LEU A 432 -10.21 -14.93 15.19
C LEU A 432 -10.80 -16.35 15.24
N LYS A 433 -9.96 -17.31 15.66
CA LYS A 433 -10.34 -18.69 15.90
C LYS A 433 -10.89 -18.89 17.30
#